data_AF-A0A916MNC4-F1
#
_entry.id   AF-A0A916MNC4-F1
#
_cell.length_a   1.000
_cell.length_b   1.000
_cell.length_c   1.000
_cell.angle_alpha   90.00
_cell.angle_beta   90.00
_cell.angle_gamma   90.00
#
_symmetry.space_group_name_H-M   'P 1'
#
loop_
_entity.id
_entity.type
_entity.pdbx_description
1 polymer ?
#
loop_
_entity_poly.entity_id
_entity_poly.type
_entity_poly.pdbx_seq_one_letter_code
_entity_poly.pdbx_strand_id
1 'polypeptide(L)'
;MTFVQSCEYVRPNEVQELKQRLLALSSERLAQLRLSYYYRTMLYEVSTLGWLNLFLGAAMVWLGTSNPSNAPLSTFQAIYGVAVVGVSLWSIIWPQPSGVAVWVVVLGVAGIWNVYLYFSFNFPPVGILGLVQLWWAYNLNRLFRLYGRKDQPDAESLQHYDTFQRAAQKFEPSDDPDPEIIRFKRGNRWWQGFLLPDRVVFASRKGLVFLIAERSAVTFTFNHTSADFGSRILCTIKIGDITIKKLMFSRTAWQHYKRWKEQFEVLDQATE
;
A
#
# COMPACT_ATOMS: atom_id res chain seq x y z
N MET A 1 -15.23 -21.95 -17.41
CA MET A 1 -13.84 -22.00 -17.91
C MET A 1 -12.94 -21.39 -16.84
N THR A 2 -12.27 -22.23 -16.06
CA THR A 2 -11.34 -21.79 -15.02
C THR A 2 -9.96 -21.74 -15.65
N PHE A 3 -9.43 -20.53 -15.89
CA PHE A 3 -8.02 -20.37 -16.26
C PHE A 3 -7.18 -20.75 -15.04
N VAL A 4 -6.77 -22.01 -14.98
CA VAL A 4 -5.63 -22.40 -14.16
C VAL A 4 -4.41 -21.84 -14.89
N GLN A 5 -4.02 -20.61 -14.56
CA GLN A 5 -2.67 -20.14 -14.83
C GLN A 5 -1.75 -21.08 -14.06
N SER A 6 -1.17 -22.05 -14.76
CA SER A 6 -0.01 -22.80 -14.29
C SER A 6 1.01 -21.77 -13.85
N CYS A 7 1.25 -21.70 -12.53
CA CYS A 7 2.37 -20.94 -12.00
C CYS A 7 3.62 -21.64 -12.50
N GLU A 8 4.19 -21.11 -13.58
CA GLU A 8 5.45 -21.56 -14.13
C GLU A 8 6.51 -21.38 -13.04
N TYR A 9 7.10 -22.50 -12.62
CA TYR A 9 8.04 -22.53 -11.51
C TYR A 9 9.30 -21.74 -11.90
N VAL A 10 9.57 -20.65 -11.19
CA VAL A 10 10.80 -19.86 -11.37
C VAL A 10 11.98 -20.74 -10.99
N ARG A 11 12.92 -20.92 -11.92
CA ARG A 11 14.10 -21.77 -11.69
C ARG A 11 15.00 -21.13 -10.62
N PRO A 12 15.69 -21.91 -9.77
CA PRO A 12 16.62 -21.39 -8.76
C PRO A 12 17.63 -20.34 -9.28
N ASN A 13 18.06 -20.48 -10.53
CA ASN A 13 18.97 -19.53 -11.19
C ASN A 13 18.37 -18.13 -11.36
N GLU A 14 17.06 -18.01 -11.63
CA GLU A 14 16.38 -16.73 -11.83
C GLU A 14 16.27 -15.94 -10.51
N VAL A 15 16.23 -16.65 -9.37
CA VAL A 15 16.22 -16.05 -8.03
C VAL A 15 17.59 -15.49 -7.68
N GLN A 16 18.65 -16.25 -7.95
CA GLN A 16 20.01 -15.79 -7.77
C GLN A 16 20.32 -14.59 -8.68
N GLU A 17 19.86 -14.63 -9.94
CA GLU A 17 19.98 -13.51 -10.85
C GLU A 17 19.22 -12.27 -10.33
N LEU A 18 17.99 -12.43 -9.82
CA LEU A 18 17.24 -11.35 -9.21
C LEU A 18 18.00 -10.74 -8.01
N LYS A 19 18.53 -11.58 -7.11
CA LYS A 19 19.33 -11.13 -5.96
C LYS A 19 20.56 -10.35 -6.41
N GLN A 20 21.31 -10.86 -7.39
CA GLN A 20 22.48 -10.19 -7.95
C GLN A 20 22.13 -8.84 -8.58
N ARG A 21 21.05 -8.78 -9.37
CA ARG A 21 20.56 -7.53 -9.96
C ARG A 21 20.17 -6.53 -8.89
N LEU A 22 19.50 -6.97 -7.81
CA LEU A 22 19.10 -6.10 -6.70
C LEU A 22 20.30 -5.59 -5.89
N LEU A 23 21.35 -6.40 -5.73
CA LEU A 23 22.60 -6.02 -5.10
C LEU A 23 23.40 -5.02 -5.95
N ALA A 24 23.37 -5.18 -7.27
CA ALA A 24 24.06 -4.29 -8.21
C ALA A 24 23.40 -2.91 -8.35
N LEU A 25 22.21 -2.69 -7.78
CA LEU A 25 21.54 -1.38 -7.84
C LEU A 25 22.31 -0.34 -7.02
N SER A 26 22.65 0.77 -7.67
CA SER A 26 23.19 1.97 -7.01
C SER A 26 22.16 2.63 -6.09
N SER A 27 22.63 3.45 -5.14
CA SER A 27 21.77 4.20 -4.21
C SER A 27 20.77 5.12 -4.94
N GLU A 28 21.18 5.68 -6.09
CA GLU A 28 20.30 6.50 -6.94
C GLU A 28 19.16 5.67 -7.54
N ARG A 29 19.48 4.50 -8.13
CA ARG A 29 18.46 3.58 -8.68
C ARG A 29 17.52 3.06 -7.58
N LEU A 30 18.04 2.83 -6.37
CA LEU A 30 17.20 2.51 -5.20
C LEU A 30 16.21 3.64 -4.88
N ALA A 31 16.67 4.89 -4.87
CA ALA A 31 15.80 6.05 -4.64
C ALA A 31 14.71 6.16 -5.71
N GLN A 32 15.06 5.93 -6.98
CA GLN A 32 14.10 5.88 -8.09
C GLN A 32 13.06 4.76 -7.91
N LEU A 33 13.47 3.55 -7.53
CA LEU A 33 12.54 2.45 -7.27
C LEU A 33 11.60 2.75 -6.09
N ARG A 34 12.11 3.38 -5.02
CA ARG A 34 11.28 3.84 -3.90
C ARG A 34 10.27 4.89 -4.37
N LEU A 35 10.68 5.82 -5.23
CA LEU A 35 9.79 6.82 -5.83
C LEU A 35 8.69 6.16 -6.67
N SER A 36 9.06 5.21 -7.54
CA SER A 36 8.11 4.39 -8.33
C SER A 36 7.10 3.65 -7.46
N TYR A 37 7.54 3.07 -6.33
CA TYR A 37 6.63 2.45 -5.36
C TYR A 37 5.57 3.43 -4.84
N TYR A 38 5.98 4.62 -4.39
CA TYR A 38 5.04 5.62 -3.88
C TYR A 38 4.10 6.12 -4.96
N TYR A 39 4.61 6.37 -6.17
CA TYR A 39 3.81 6.77 -7.32
C TYR A 39 2.74 5.73 -7.65
N ARG A 40 3.12 4.45 -7.81
CA ARG A 40 2.18 3.35 -8.06
C ARG A 40 1.13 3.19 -6.96
N THR A 41 1.55 3.38 -5.70
CA THR A 41 0.64 3.34 -4.55
C THR A 41 -0.39 4.46 -4.63
N MET A 42 0.02 5.68 -4.95
CA MET A 42 -0.91 6.81 -5.13
C MET A 42 -1.92 6.58 -6.24
N LEU A 43 -1.47 6.07 -7.40
CA LEU A 43 -2.37 5.75 -8.50
C LEU A 43 -3.42 4.70 -8.10
N TYR A 44 -2.99 3.68 -7.36
CA TYR A 44 -3.87 2.63 -6.86
C TYR A 44 -4.90 3.17 -5.85
N GLU A 45 -4.47 4.02 -4.92
CA GLU A 45 -5.36 4.67 -3.94
C GLU A 45 -6.39 5.56 -4.63
N VAL A 46 -5.98 6.37 -5.62
CA VAL A 46 -6.89 7.22 -6.40
C VAL A 46 -7.93 6.39 -7.15
N SER A 47 -7.51 5.32 -7.82
CA SER A 47 -8.43 4.42 -8.52
C SER A 47 -9.39 3.70 -7.56
N THR A 48 -8.89 3.25 -6.40
CA THR A 48 -9.71 2.60 -5.36
C THR A 48 -10.74 3.55 -4.78
N LEU A 49 -10.36 4.80 -4.50
CA LEU A 49 -11.27 5.86 -4.08
C LEU A 49 -12.30 6.16 -5.17
N GLY A 50 -11.87 6.18 -6.44
CA GLY A 50 -12.78 6.31 -7.58
C GLY A 50 -13.86 5.23 -7.58
N TRP A 51 -13.48 3.96 -7.47
CA TRP A 51 -14.46 2.86 -7.40
C TRP A 51 -15.40 2.98 -6.21
N LEU A 52 -14.88 3.25 -5.00
CA LEU A 52 -15.70 3.37 -3.79
C LEU A 52 -16.71 4.52 -3.91
N ASN A 53 -16.26 5.67 -4.36
CA ASN A 53 -17.08 6.88 -4.42
C ASN A 53 -17.98 6.94 -5.64
N LEU A 54 -17.75 6.13 -6.68
CA LEU A 54 -18.67 6.00 -7.80
C LEU A 54 -20.05 5.55 -7.33
N PHE A 55 -20.09 4.51 -6.49
CA PHE A 55 -21.34 3.99 -5.92
C PHE A 55 -21.99 4.98 -4.95
N LEU A 56 -21.18 5.64 -4.11
CA LEU A 56 -21.70 6.64 -3.17
C LEU A 56 -22.25 7.88 -3.88
N GLY A 57 -21.57 8.35 -4.93
CA GLY A 57 -22.02 9.45 -5.77
C GLY A 57 -23.34 9.12 -6.46
N ALA A 58 -23.44 7.93 -7.07
CA ALA A 58 -24.69 7.48 -7.71
C ALA A 58 -25.85 7.38 -6.70
N ALA A 59 -25.60 6.86 -5.50
CA ALA A 59 -26.60 6.82 -4.43
C ALA A 59 -27.02 8.23 -3.98
N MET A 60 -26.09 9.18 -3.92
CA MET A 60 -26.37 10.57 -3.55
C MET A 60 -27.20 11.30 -4.61
N VAL A 61 -26.93 11.06 -5.89
CA VAL A 61 -27.78 11.54 -6.99
C VAL A 61 -29.19 10.98 -6.84
N TRP A 62 -29.33 9.66 -6.66
CA TRP A 62 -30.62 9.00 -6.50
C TRP A 62 -31.43 9.57 -5.32
N LEU A 63 -30.79 9.76 -4.15
CA LEU A 63 -31.42 10.38 -2.98
C LEU A 63 -31.84 11.84 -3.25
N GLY A 64 -30.98 12.64 -3.89
CA GLY A 64 -31.29 14.01 -4.25
C GLY A 64 -32.44 14.14 -5.25
N THR A 65 -32.63 13.16 -6.13
CA THR A 65 -33.74 13.18 -7.11
C THR A 65 -35.04 12.56 -6.58
N SER A 66 -34.97 11.64 -5.61
CA SER A 66 -36.14 10.87 -5.15
C SER A 66 -36.92 11.55 -4.02
N ASN A 67 -36.33 12.53 -3.33
CA ASN A 67 -37.02 13.25 -2.26
C ASN A 67 -37.02 14.78 -2.48
N PRO A 68 -37.96 15.31 -3.29
CA PRO A 68 -38.02 16.73 -3.63
C PRO A 68 -38.52 17.63 -2.49
N SER A 69 -38.96 17.07 -1.35
CA SER A 69 -39.60 17.82 -0.26
C SER A 69 -38.72 18.92 0.35
N ASN A 70 -37.39 18.78 0.29
CA ASN A 70 -36.43 19.79 0.72
C ASN A 70 -35.55 20.24 -0.46
N ALA A 71 -36.11 21.07 -1.34
CA ALA A 71 -35.49 21.46 -2.62
C ALA A 71 -34.02 21.92 -2.53
N PRO A 72 -33.57 22.74 -1.55
CA PRO A 72 -32.17 23.15 -1.47
C PRO A 72 -31.23 21.99 -1.13
N LEU A 73 -31.66 21.12 -0.20
CA LEU A 73 -30.90 19.97 0.25
C LEU A 73 -30.79 18.92 -0.86
N SER A 74 -31.91 18.63 -1.51
CA SER A 74 -32.01 17.62 -2.56
C SER A 74 -31.25 18.07 -3.82
N THR A 75 -31.31 19.36 -4.16
CA THR A 75 -30.53 19.95 -5.27
C THR A 75 -29.03 19.89 -5.00
N PHE A 76 -28.59 20.26 -3.78
CA PHE A 76 -27.18 20.15 -3.41
C PHE A 76 -26.70 18.70 -3.48
N GLN A 77 -27.47 17.76 -2.94
CA GLN A 77 -27.14 16.33 -3.00
C GLN A 77 -27.00 15.84 -4.44
N ALA A 78 -27.93 16.20 -5.32
CA ALA A 78 -27.88 15.79 -6.73
C ALA A 78 -26.65 16.37 -7.45
N ILE A 79 -26.39 17.68 -7.34
CA ILE A 79 -25.25 18.34 -7.99
C ILE A 79 -23.94 17.76 -7.47
N TYR A 80 -23.82 17.64 -6.16
CA TYR A 80 -22.61 17.09 -5.54
C TYR A 80 -22.41 15.62 -5.90
N GLY A 81 -23.47 14.82 -5.93
CA GLY A 81 -23.44 13.43 -6.37
C GLY A 81 -22.92 13.29 -7.81
N VAL A 82 -23.40 14.13 -8.74
CA VAL A 82 -22.90 14.15 -10.13
C VAL A 82 -21.41 14.51 -10.17
N ALA A 83 -20.98 15.50 -9.40
CA ALA A 83 -19.56 15.87 -9.31
C ALA A 83 -18.70 14.70 -8.79
N VAL A 84 -19.16 14.01 -7.74
CA VAL A 84 -18.47 12.83 -7.18
C VAL A 84 -18.39 11.72 -8.22
N VAL A 85 -19.46 11.43 -8.97
CA VAL A 85 -19.44 10.45 -10.07
C VAL A 85 -18.42 10.84 -11.14
N GLY A 86 -18.40 12.10 -11.58
CA GLY A 86 -17.44 12.59 -12.58
C GLY A 86 -15.98 12.44 -12.12
N VAL A 87 -15.66 12.86 -10.89
CA VAL A 87 -14.33 12.69 -10.30
C VAL A 87 -13.97 11.21 -10.12
N SER A 88 -14.96 10.38 -9.81
CA SER A 88 -14.77 8.92 -9.67
C SER A 88 -14.39 8.28 -10.99
N LEU A 89 -15.11 8.59 -12.07
CA LEU A 89 -14.80 8.08 -13.41
C LEU A 89 -13.43 8.57 -13.88
N TRP A 90 -13.12 9.86 -13.69
CA TRP A 90 -11.79 10.39 -14.03
C TRP A 90 -10.67 9.67 -13.26
N SER A 91 -10.86 9.43 -11.96
CA SER A 91 -9.89 8.71 -11.10
C SER A 91 -9.71 7.24 -11.46
N ILE A 92 -10.74 6.59 -12.03
CA ILE A 92 -10.68 5.21 -12.48
C ILE A 92 -9.97 5.12 -13.84
N ILE A 93 -10.35 5.98 -14.79
CA ILE A 93 -9.87 5.92 -16.17
C ILE A 93 -8.43 6.44 -16.25
N TRP A 94 -8.17 7.63 -15.71
CA TRP A 94 -6.87 8.30 -15.75
C TRP A 94 -6.36 8.63 -14.34
N PRO A 95 -5.94 7.62 -13.55
CA PRO A 95 -5.42 7.87 -12.22
C PRO A 95 -4.15 8.73 -12.31
N GLN A 96 -4.10 9.79 -11.50
CA GLN A 96 -2.95 10.69 -11.36
C GLN A 96 -2.72 11.02 -9.89
N PRO A 97 -1.47 11.30 -9.45
CA PRO A 97 -1.21 11.69 -8.06
C PRO A 97 -1.95 12.97 -7.65
N SER A 98 -2.15 13.90 -8.59
CA SER A 98 -2.97 15.11 -8.41
C SER A 98 -4.42 14.79 -8.01
N GLY A 99 -4.94 13.63 -8.42
CA GLY A 99 -6.26 13.16 -8.03
C GLY A 99 -6.41 12.95 -6.52
N VAL A 100 -5.32 12.70 -5.79
CA VAL A 100 -5.37 12.64 -4.31
C VAL A 100 -5.82 13.99 -3.74
N ALA A 101 -5.33 15.11 -4.28
CA ALA A 101 -5.72 16.44 -3.82
C ALA A 101 -7.21 16.73 -4.10
N VAL A 102 -7.72 16.28 -5.26
CA VAL A 102 -9.16 16.38 -5.59
C VAL A 102 -9.97 15.59 -4.57
N TRP A 103 -9.57 14.36 -4.24
CA TRP A 103 -10.25 13.54 -3.23
C TRP A 103 -10.20 14.13 -1.83
N VAL A 104 -9.12 14.83 -1.45
CA VAL A 104 -9.05 15.57 -0.18
C VAL A 104 -10.15 16.63 -0.12
N VAL A 105 -10.35 17.39 -1.20
CA VAL A 105 -11.39 18.43 -1.26
C VAL A 105 -12.78 17.80 -1.24
N VAL A 106 -13.02 16.78 -2.06
CA VAL A 106 -14.31 16.06 -2.10
C VAL A 106 -14.65 15.47 -0.73
N LEU A 107 -13.74 14.72 -0.11
CA LEU A 107 -14.01 14.15 1.21
C LEU A 107 -14.14 15.23 2.30
N GLY A 108 -13.41 16.33 2.18
CA GLY A 108 -13.51 17.49 3.08
C GLY A 108 -14.90 18.14 3.03
N VAL A 109 -15.37 18.48 1.83
CA VAL A 109 -16.69 19.10 1.63
C VAL A 109 -17.82 18.16 2.07
N ALA A 110 -17.76 16.89 1.67
CA ALA A 110 -18.73 15.88 2.10
C ALA A 110 -18.73 15.71 3.63
N GLY A 111 -17.54 15.70 4.24
CA GLY A 111 -17.37 15.55 5.68
C GLY A 111 -17.99 16.71 6.47
N ILE A 112 -17.69 17.96 6.08
CA ILE A 112 -18.28 19.16 6.70
C ILE A 112 -19.80 19.14 6.54
N TRP A 113 -20.30 18.81 5.35
CA TRP A 113 -21.72 18.74 5.07
C TRP A 113 -22.45 17.71 5.95
N ASN A 114 -21.88 16.51 6.10
CA ASN A 114 -22.46 15.45 6.93
C ASN A 114 -22.43 15.81 8.42
N VAL A 115 -21.39 16.49 8.90
CA VAL A 115 -21.35 17.02 10.27
C VAL A 115 -22.43 18.09 10.46
N TYR A 116 -22.62 18.99 9.50
CA TYR A 116 -23.71 19.98 9.54
C TYR A 116 -25.10 19.33 9.57
N LEU A 117 -25.33 18.30 8.75
CA LEU A 117 -26.58 17.54 8.74
C LEU A 117 -26.87 16.89 10.10
N TYR A 118 -25.84 16.36 10.76
CA TYR A 118 -25.98 15.81 12.10
C TYR A 118 -26.52 16.84 13.09
N PHE A 119 -25.95 18.04 13.13
CA PHE A 119 -26.41 19.11 14.03
C PHE A 119 -27.80 19.63 13.66
N SER A 120 -28.16 19.62 12.37
CA SER A 120 -29.44 20.15 11.89
C SER A 120 -30.60 19.17 12.08
N PHE A 121 -30.36 17.86 11.97
CA PHE A 121 -31.40 16.83 11.94
C PHE A 121 -31.26 15.76 13.04
N ASN A 122 -30.26 15.91 13.94
CA ASN A 122 -29.94 14.97 15.02
C ASN A 122 -29.85 13.51 14.55
N PHE A 123 -29.07 13.27 13.48
CA PHE A 123 -28.89 11.93 12.91
C PHE A 123 -27.44 11.44 13.07
N PRO A 124 -27.11 10.78 14.21
CA PRO A 124 -25.74 10.42 14.57
C PRO A 124 -24.94 9.62 13.53
N PRO A 125 -25.53 8.65 12.79
CA PRO A 125 -24.79 7.91 11.77
C PRO A 125 -24.17 8.81 10.68
N VAL A 126 -24.87 9.88 10.28
CA VAL A 126 -24.37 10.83 9.28
C VAL A 126 -23.24 11.67 9.86
N GLY A 127 -23.32 12.08 11.13
CA GLY A 127 -22.23 12.80 11.81
C GLY A 127 -20.96 11.97 11.90
N ILE A 128 -21.07 10.68 12.28
CA ILE A 128 -19.94 9.75 12.35
C ILE A 128 -19.32 9.57 10.95
N LEU A 129 -20.14 9.39 9.93
CA LEU A 129 -19.67 9.30 8.55
C LEU A 129 -18.89 10.57 8.13
N GLY A 130 -19.39 11.75 8.52
CA GLY A 130 -18.72 13.02 8.27
C GLY A 130 -17.33 13.09 8.92
N LEU A 131 -17.21 12.68 10.18
CA LEU A 131 -15.91 12.62 10.86
C LEU A 131 -14.95 11.62 10.21
N VAL A 132 -15.44 10.45 9.77
CA VAL A 132 -14.63 9.47 9.03
C VAL A 132 -14.12 10.05 7.72
N GLN A 133 -14.97 10.77 6.97
CA GLN A 133 -14.58 11.45 5.73
C GLN A 133 -13.51 12.52 5.96
N LEU A 134 -13.64 13.33 7.02
CA LEU A 134 -12.63 14.32 7.40
C LEU A 134 -11.31 13.65 7.80
N TRP A 135 -11.38 12.54 8.54
CA TRP A 135 -10.19 11.75 8.89
C TRP A 135 -9.51 11.15 7.66
N TRP A 136 -10.27 10.66 6.68
CA TRP A 136 -9.72 10.22 5.38
C TRP A 136 -9.08 11.38 4.60
N ALA A 137 -9.74 12.53 4.51
CA ALA A 137 -9.20 13.71 3.85
C ALA A 137 -7.87 14.15 4.49
N TYR A 138 -7.77 14.15 5.82
CA TYR A 138 -6.54 14.43 6.54
C TYR A 138 -5.41 13.44 6.20
N ASN A 139 -5.70 12.13 6.22
CA ASN A 139 -4.70 11.11 5.90
C ASN A 139 -4.23 11.18 4.44
N LEU A 140 -5.14 11.43 3.49
CA LEU A 140 -4.81 11.60 2.08
C LEU A 140 -3.96 12.84 1.84
N ASN A 141 -4.29 13.96 2.49
CA ASN A 141 -3.48 15.18 2.41
C ASN A 141 -2.07 14.96 2.98
N ARG A 142 -1.95 14.24 4.09
CA ARG A 142 -0.64 13.85 4.65
C ARG A 142 0.15 13.00 3.64
N LEU A 143 -0.48 12.01 3.02
CA LEU A 143 0.15 11.17 1.99
C LEU A 143 0.60 12.01 0.78
N PHE A 144 -0.27 12.89 0.29
CA PHE A 144 0.01 13.79 -0.83
C PHE A 144 1.17 14.75 -0.53
N ARG A 145 1.25 15.31 0.68
CA ARG A 145 2.38 16.17 1.09
C ARG A 145 3.71 15.41 1.13
N LEU A 146 3.69 14.15 1.57
CA LEU A 146 4.91 13.34 1.69
C LEU A 146 5.43 12.84 0.33
N TYR A 147 4.53 12.49 -0.60
CA TYR A 147 4.93 11.80 -1.82
C TYR A 147 4.39 12.40 -3.12
N GLY A 148 3.33 13.20 -3.06
CA GLY A 148 2.67 13.78 -4.24
C GLY A 148 3.35 15.03 -4.78
N ARG A 149 4.29 15.61 -4.02
CA ARG A 149 5.19 16.68 -4.46
C ARG A 149 6.52 16.17 -5.03
N LYS A 150 6.79 14.87 -4.95
CA LYS A 150 8.01 14.31 -5.53
C LYS A 150 7.85 14.25 -7.05
N ASP A 151 8.96 14.39 -7.77
CA ASP A 151 8.97 14.32 -9.22
C ASP A 151 8.33 13.03 -9.71
N GLN A 152 7.63 13.11 -10.84
CA GLN A 152 7.11 11.92 -11.49
C GLN A 152 8.31 11.03 -11.88
N PRO A 153 8.34 9.75 -11.48
CA PRO A 153 9.39 8.85 -11.92
C PRO A 153 9.32 8.70 -13.43
N ASP A 154 10.50 8.65 -14.05
CA ASP A 154 10.63 8.44 -15.49
C ASP A 154 10.08 7.07 -15.91
N ALA A 155 9.76 6.93 -17.20
CA ALA A 155 9.15 5.73 -17.74
C ALA A 155 10.05 4.49 -17.58
N GLU A 156 11.38 4.66 -17.69
CA GLU A 156 12.35 3.57 -17.52
C GLU A 156 12.35 3.07 -16.07
N SER A 157 12.38 3.98 -15.07
CA SER A 157 12.28 3.61 -13.66
C SER A 157 10.98 2.88 -13.31
N LEU A 158 9.86 3.27 -13.92
CA LEU A 158 8.58 2.55 -13.75
C LEU A 158 8.62 1.15 -14.38
N GLN A 159 9.24 1.01 -15.55
CA GLN A 159 9.40 -0.27 -16.22
C GLN A 159 10.34 -1.21 -15.45
N HIS A 160 11.44 -0.68 -14.91
CA HIS A 160 12.35 -1.43 -14.04
C HIS A 160 11.64 -1.88 -12.76
N TYR A 161 10.87 -1.00 -12.12
CA TYR A 161 10.05 -1.34 -10.98
C TYR A 161 9.10 -2.51 -11.28
N ASP A 162 8.35 -2.42 -12.38
CA ASP A 162 7.42 -3.48 -12.79
C ASP A 162 8.14 -4.81 -13.06
N THR A 163 9.36 -4.74 -13.62
CA THR A 163 10.19 -5.92 -13.92
C THR A 163 10.64 -6.62 -12.64
N PHE A 164 11.20 -5.88 -11.69
CA PHE A 164 11.60 -6.41 -10.38
C PHE A 164 10.41 -6.95 -9.61
N GLN A 165 9.29 -6.24 -9.64
CA GLN A 165 8.06 -6.69 -8.99
C GLN A 165 7.58 -8.02 -9.57
N ARG A 166 7.50 -8.15 -10.91
CA ARG A 166 7.05 -9.39 -11.55
C ARG A 166 7.99 -10.56 -11.25
N ALA A 167 9.30 -10.33 -11.31
CA ALA A 167 10.29 -11.35 -10.96
C ALA A 167 10.13 -11.81 -9.49
N ALA A 168 9.98 -10.86 -8.56
CA ALA A 168 9.77 -11.15 -7.16
C ALA A 168 8.42 -11.84 -6.87
N GLN A 169 7.38 -11.59 -7.68
CA GLN A 169 6.06 -12.20 -7.51
C GLN A 169 5.97 -13.65 -7.99
N LYS A 170 6.72 -13.99 -9.04
CA LYS A 170 6.71 -15.33 -9.64
C LYS A 170 7.46 -16.36 -8.80
N PHE A 171 8.29 -15.90 -7.87
CA PHE A 171 9.07 -16.79 -7.05
C PHE A 171 8.18 -17.62 -6.10
N GLU A 172 8.32 -18.94 -6.16
CA GLU A 172 7.83 -19.87 -5.13
C GLU A 172 9.04 -20.54 -4.50
N PRO A 173 9.31 -20.30 -3.20
CA PRO A 173 10.32 -21.08 -2.49
C PRO A 173 10.12 -22.58 -2.66
N SER A 174 11.20 -23.23 -3.09
CA SER A 174 11.39 -24.67 -3.07
C SER A 174 11.22 -25.23 -1.66
N ASP A 175 11.06 -26.54 -1.54
CA ASP A 175 10.99 -27.26 -0.27
C ASP A 175 12.27 -27.09 0.57
N ASP A 176 13.38 -26.67 -0.06
CA ASP A 176 14.59 -26.24 0.63
C ASP A 176 14.55 -24.72 0.92
N PRO A 177 14.40 -24.28 2.18
CA PRO A 177 14.21 -22.89 2.52
C PRO A 177 15.53 -22.11 2.43
N ASP A 178 15.72 -21.40 1.31
CA ASP A 178 16.79 -20.41 1.16
C ASP A 178 16.82 -19.46 2.39
N PRO A 179 17.94 -19.40 3.14
CA PRO A 179 18.03 -18.66 4.39
C PRO A 179 17.90 -17.14 4.20
N GLU A 180 18.14 -16.64 2.99
CA GLU A 180 18.01 -15.23 2.65
C GLU A 180 16.58 -14.86 2.26
N ILE A 181 15.65 -15.82 2.28
CA ILE A 181 14.27 -15.59 1.88
C ILE A 181 13.35 -15.82 3.08
N ILE A 182 12.52 -14.81 3.35
CA ILE A 182 11.51 -14.84 4.39
C ILE A 182 10.12 -14.70 3.80
N ARG A 183 9.14 -15.34 4.44
CA ARG A 183 7.73 -15.24 4.07
C ARG A 183 6.92 -14.76 5.25
N PHE A 184 5.97 -13.88 4.98
CA PHE A 184 5.02 -13.44 5.99
C PHE A 184 3.65 -13.14 5.38
N LYS A 185 2.63 -13.13 6.23
CA LYS A 185 1.25 -12.89 5.82
C LYS A 185 0.71 -11.63 6.47
N ARG A 186 0.06 -10.78 5.66
CA ARG A 186 -0.67 -9.58 6.12
C ARG A 186 -2.13 -9.73 5.73
N GLY A 187 -3.02 -9.91 6.72
CA GLY A 187 -4.42 -10.25 6.44
C GLY A 187 -4.48 -11.52 5.58
N ASN A 188 -5.10 -11.44 4.40
CA ASN A 188 -5.17 -12.55 3.44
C ASN A 188 -4.08 -12.54 2.35
N ARG A 189 -3.09 -11.65 2.42
CA ARG A 189 -2.05 -11.51 1.40
C ARG A 189 -0.72 -12.08 1.90
N TRP A 190 -0.09 -12.90 1.05
CA TRP A 190 1.27 -13.38 1.27
C TRP A 190 2.29 -12.38 0.72
N TRP A 191 3.38 -12.26 1.46
CA TRP A 191 4.52 -11.41 1.15
C TRP A 191 5.79 -12.24 1.23
N GLN A 192 6.75 -11.85 0.39
CA GLN A 192 8.07 -12.45 0.32
C GLN A 192 9.08 -11.36 0.56
N GLY A 193 10.10 -11.67 1.35
CA GLY A 193 11.22 -10.79 1.64
C GLY A 193 12.52 -11.43 1.18
N PHE A 194 13.36 -10.67 0.48
CA PHE A 194 14.74 -11.03 0.17
C PHE A 194 15.65 -10.24 1.11
N LEU A 195 16.34 -10.95 1.99
CA LEU A 195 17.31 -10.44 2.95
C LEU A 195 18.68 -10.40 2.25
N LEU A 196 19.05 -9.25 1.71
CA LEU A 196 20.32 -9.03 1.03
C LEU A 196 21.32 -8.39 2.02
N PRO A 197 22.64 -8.57 1.85
CA PRO A 197 23.65 -8.03 2.75
C PRO A 197 23.38 -6.61 3.28
N ASP A 198 23.12 -5.64 2.41
CA ASP A 198 22.97 -4.21 2.75
C ASP A 198 21.52 -3.70 2.68
N ARG A 199 20.56 -4.54 2.25
CA ARG A 199 19.20 -4.11 1.93
C ARG A 199 18.18 -5.25 2.08
N VAL A 200 16.92 -4.88 2.12
CA VAL A 200 15.81 -5.84 2.11
C VAL A 200 14.79 -5.43 1.06
N VAL A 201 14.25 -6.44 0.40
CA VAL A 201 13.21 -6.28 -0.62
C VAL A 201 11.97 -7.04 -0.19
N PHE A 202 10.84 -6.37 -0.10
CA PHE A 202 9.55 -7.02 0.16
C PHE A 202 8.62 -6.90 -1.04
N ALA A 203 8.15 -8.02 -1.56
CA ALA A 203 7.17 -8.09 -2.62
C ALA A 203 5.90 -8.77 -2.13
N SER A 204 4.74 -8.19 -2.44
CA SER A 204 3.47 -8.90 -2.24
C SER A 204 3.20 -9.83 -3.43
N ARG A 205 2.82 -11.08 -3.16
CA ARG A 205 2.51 -12.08 -4.20
C ARG A 205 1.32 -11.65 -5.06
N LYS A 206 0.43 -10.80 -4.53
CA LYS A 206 -0.71 -10.22 -5.24
C LYS A 206 -0.78 -8.72 -4.96
N GLY A 207 -0.74 -7.90 -6.00
CA GLY A 207 -0.86 -6.45 -5.93
C GLY A 207 0.37 -5.72 -6.47
N LEU A 208 0.45 -4.41 -6.22
CA LEU A 208 1.45 -3.51 -6.80
C LEU A 208 2.63 -3.19 -5.88
N VAL A 209 2.78 -3.93 -4.77
CA VAL A 209 3.74 -3.54 -3.72
C VAL A 209 5.07 -4.28 -3.87
N PHE A 210 6.09 -3.50 -4.22
CA PHE A 210 7.51 -3.85 -4.15
C PHE A 210 8.20 -2.76 -3.34
N LEU A 211 8.69 -3.14 -2.15
CA LEU A 211 9.36 -2.25 -1.22
C LEU A 211 10.83 -2.60 -1.18
N ILE A 212 11.70 -1.61 -1.31
CA ILE A 212 13.15 -1.78 -1.17
C ILE A 212 13.68 -0.78 -0.15
N ALA A 213 14.45 -1.28 0.82
CA ALA A 213 14.98 -0.48 1.90
C ALA A 213 16.37 -0.95 2.31
N GLU A 214 17.20 -0.03 2.77
CA GLU A 214 18.50 -0.36 3.36
C GLU A 214 18.31 -1.15 4.66
N ARG A 215 19.30 -1.99 4.99
CA ARG A 215 19.30 -2.82 6.20
C ARG A 215 19.09 -1.98 7.46
N SER A 216 19.77 -0.84 7.57
CA SER A 216 19.69 0.08 8.72
C SER A 216 18.28 0.65 8.93
N ALA A 217 17.53 0.88 7.85
CA ALA A 217 16.20 1.47 7.89
C ALA A 217 15.08 0.49 8.27
N VAL A 218 15.39 -0.80 8.43
CA VAL A 218 14.40 -1.85 8.69
C VAL A 218 14.50 -2.39 10.11
N THR A 219 13.38 -2.33 10.82
CA THR A 219 13.24 -2.85 12.17
C THR A 219 11.98 -3.71 12.26
N PHE A 220 12.14 -4.93 12.75
CA PHE A 220 11.01 -5.81 13.07
C PHE A 220 10.78 -5.79 14.58
N THR A 221 9.55 -5.48 14.99
CA THR A 221 9.10 -5.53 16.38
C THR A 221 8.10 -6.67 16.52
N PHE A 222 8.37 -7.62 17.42
CA PHE A 222 7.54 -8.78 17.64
C PHE A 222 6.75 -8.62 18.93
N ASN A 223 5.44 -8.85 18.88
CA ASN A 223 4.63 -8.84 20.09
C ASN A 223 4.77 -10.20 20.76
N HIS A 224 5.54 -10.26 21.84
CA HIS A 224 5.71 -11.43 22.69
C HIS A 224 4.49 -11.64 23.61
N THR A 225 3.29 -11.72 23.04
CA THR A 225 2.07 -12.03 23.79
C THR A 225 1.57 -13.41 23.41
N SER A 226 2.15 -14.43 24.04
CA SER A 226 1.49 -15.61 24.61
C SER A 226 2.52 -16.73 24.76
N ALA A 227 2.58 -17.31 25.95
CA ALA A 227 3.48 -18.39 26.38
C ALA A 227 3.28 -19.73 25.64
N ASP A 228 2.45 -19.79 24.60
CA ASP A 228 2.28 -20.94 23.72
C ASP A 228 2.73 -20.58 22.30
N PHE A 229 3.88 -21.13 21.89
CA PHE A 229 4.41 -21.02 20.53
C PHE A 229 3.49 -21.77 19.54
N GLY A 230 2.44 -21.10 19.08
CA GLY A 230 1.86 -21.43 17.78
C GLY A 230 2.89 -21.19 16.66
N SER A 231 2.72 -21.84 15.51
CA SER A 231 3.62 -21.75 14.34
C SER A 231 3.74 -20.35 13.71
N ARG A 232 3.12 -19.30 14.29
CA ARG A 232 3.00 -17.95 13.73
C ARG A 232 3.13 -16.86 14.80
N ILE A 233 4.02 -15.91 14.58
CA ILE A 233 4.32 -14.78 15.47
C ILE A 233 3.75 -13.49 14.87
N LEU A 234 3.07 -12.67 15.68
CA LEU A 234 2.61 -11.34 15.27
C LEU A 234 3.76 -10.32 15.32
N CYS A 235 3.97 -9.64 14.21
CA CYS A 235 5.06 -8.70 13.99
C CYS A 235 4.56 -7.37 13.41
N THR A 236 5.30 -6.31 13.71
CA THR A 236 5.24 -5.02 13.04
C THR A 236 6.59 -4.76 12.38
N ILE A 237 6.60 -4.44 11.09
CA ILE A 237 7.81 -4.00 10.39
C ILE A 237 7.75 -2.48 10.26
N LYS A 238 8.84 -1.82 10.62
CA LYS A 238 9.11 -0.42 10.27
C LYS A 238 10.20 -0.40 9.20
N ILE A 239 9.94 0.33 8.11
CA ILE A 239 10.81 0.50 6.95
C ILE A 239 10.90 2.01 6.67
N GLY A 240 11.91 2.68 7.22
CA GLY A 240 11.94 4.14 7.24
C GLY A 240 10.65 4.71 7.85
N ASP A 241 9.88 5.47 7.05
CA ASP A 241 8.60 6.07 7.44
C ASP A 241 7.39 5.13 7.31
N ILE A 242 7.56 3.97 6.66
CA ILE A 242 6.47 3.01 6.44
C ILE A 242 6.40 2.07 7.64
N THR A 243 5.22 1.98 8.27
CA THR A 243 4.95 0.99 9.32
C THR A 243 3.89 0.00 8.86
N ILE A 244 4.24 -1.28 8.81
CA ILE A 244 3.36 -2.38 8.44
C ILE A 244 3.05 -3.21 9.69
N LYS A 245 1.83 -3.09 10.19
CA LYS A 245 1.37 -3.78 11.42
C LYS A 245 0.67 -5.10 11.11
N LYS A 246 0.53 -5.95 12.15
CA LYS A 246 -0.24 -7.21 12.15
C LYS A 246 0.23 -8.21 11.09
N LEU A 247 1.54 -8.41 11.01
CA LEU A 247 2.16 -9.38 10.13
C LEU A 247 2.30 -10.72 10.85
N MET A 248 1.99 -11.81 10.18
CA MET A 248 2.22 -13.17 10.69
C MET A 248 3.51 -13.70 10.11
N PHE A 249 4.47 -13.97 10.99
CA PHE A 249 5.80 -14.50 10.68
C PHE A 249 5.90 -15.96 11.11
N SER A 250 6.58 -16.81 10.35
CA SER A 250 6.98 -18.12 10.86
C SER A 250 8.19 -18.00 11.78
N ARG A 251 8.40 -19.01 12.64
CA ARG A 251 9.59 -19.06 13.51
C ARG A 251 10.89 -19.11 12.70
N THR A 252 10.90 -19.87 11.60
CA THR A 252 12.05 -19.96 10.68
C THR A 252 12.38 -18.61 10.05
N ALA A 253 11.36 -17.88 9.57
CA ALA A 253 11.57 -16.56 8.99
C ALA A 253 12.13 -15.55 10.02
N TRP A 254 11.70 -15.65 11.29
CA TRP A 254 12.26 -14.86 12.37
C TRP A 254 13.74 -15.19 12.62
N GLN A 255 14.11 -16.47 12.67
CA GLN A 255 15.50 -16.89 12.83
C GLN A 255 16.39 -16.41 11.69
N HIS A 256 15.91 -16.48 10.45
CA HIS A 256 16.61 -15.96 9.28
C HIS A 256 16.83 -14.45 9.38
N TYR A 257 15.81 -13.69 9.75
CA TYR A 257 15.95 -12.25 9.96
C TYR A 257 16.94 -11.91 11.08
N LYS A 258 16.86 -12.61 12.23
CA LYS A 258 17.76 -12.38 13.35
C LYS A 258 19.22 -12.62 12.95
N ARG A 259 19.48 -13.75 12.29
CA ARG A 259 20.80 -14.09 11.74
C ARG A 259 21.28 -13.03 10.75
N TRP A 260 20.41 -12.58 9.84
CA TRP A 260 20.73 -11.54 8.87
C TRP A 260 21.06 -10.18 9.52
N LYS A 261 20.48 -9.83 10.67
CA LYS A 261 20.90 -8.62 11.40
C LYS A 261 22.25 -8.82 12.09
N GLU A 262 22.42 -9.93 12.80
CA GLU A 262 23.63 -10.21 13.60
C GLU A 262 24.88 -10.42 12.73
N GLN A 263 24.77 -11.14 11.61
CA GLN A 263 25.91 -11.48 10.75
C GLN A 263 26.65 -10.26 10.21
N PHE A 264 25.97 -9.13 10.07
CA PHE A 264 26.54 -7.95 9.45
C PHE A 264 26.75 -6.76 10.39
N GLU A 265 26.21 -6.78 11.61
CA GLU A 265 26.67 -5.87 12.67
C GLU A 265 28.15 -6.12 13.03
N VAL A 266 28.59 -7.38 12.95
CA VAL A 266 30.00 -7.77 13.16
C VAL A 266 30.92 -7.27 12.04
N LEU A 267 30.41 -7.16 10.80
CA LEU A 267 31.19 -6.70 9.65
C LEU A 267 31.35 -5.18 9.62
N ASP A 268 30.31 -4.44 10.02
CA ASP A 268 30.39 -2.97 10.13
C ASP A 268 31.39 -2.55 11.22
N GLN A 269 31.47 -3.30 12.34
CA GLN A 269 32.46 -3.04 13.41
C GLN A 269 33.90 -3.46 13.07
N ALA A 270 34.09 -4.34 12.08
CA ALA A 270 35.41 -4.78 11.64
C ALA A 270 36.01 -3.89 10.53
N THR A 271 35.23 -2.94 10.02
CA THR A 271 35.64 -2.02 8.94
C THR A 271 35.77 -0.55 9.40
N GLU A 272 35.51 -0.27 10.67
CA GLU A 272 35.89 0.96 11.38
C GLU A 272 37.29 0.83 12.00
#